data_AF-A0A947RNH7-F1
#
_entry.id   AF-A0A947RNH7-F1
#
_cell.length_a   1.000
_cell.length_b   1.000
_cell.length_c   1.000
_cell.angle_alpha   90.00
_cell.angle_beta   90.00
_cell.angle_gamma   90.00
#
_symmetry.space_group_name_H-M   'P 1'
#
loop_
_entity.id
_entity.type
_entity.pdbx_description
1 polymer ?
#
loop_
_entity_poly.entity_id
_entity_poly.type
_entity_poly.pdbx_seq_one_letter_code
_entity_poly.pdbx_strand_id
1 'polypeptide(L)'
;MKKLILTVTLCVALSALAAAAPAISVVPAVYDFGSVFEGIAVSHTFMIKNIGDEALAISGVSTSCGCTTASKPTEPIEPGESFALDVLVNTTGFSGTISKNITVYSNDPGSPLLTLRVTGQVLKSDPYHITASDAYYLLYLLIDLRTAEEYEAHHFLGAANIPLDGLADALADLPHETFIILYDNDGSTVDDAALVLRDEGFAFVHRLVGGINEWVYQYDLKNILSNNAMFTLPPRVQIDTSNRENTQLLASELDYLFYLYIDVRSADDYAAGHIIGAINIPYDDLESWSDLLPNGILLIAYDQDGSMADQAALWLINNDFSNARSLLGGLGEWIRQYGRDYLLPVTP
;
A
#
# COMPACT_ATOMS: atom_id res chain seq x y z
N MET A 1 -10.02 -32.78 -95.15
CA MET A 1 -9.97 -33.48 -93.86
C MET A 1 -9.59 -32.47 -92.79
N LYS A 2 -10.53 -32.08 -91.92
CA LYS A 2 -10.36 -31.06 -90.87
C LYS A 2 -9.64 -31.71 -89.67
N LYS A 3 -8.49 -31.18 -89.25
CA LYS A 3 -7.84 -31.56 -87.98
C LYS A 3 -8.32 -30.60 -86.90
N LEU A 4 -9.13 -31.12 -85.98
CA LEU A 4 -9.62 -30.45 -84.80
C LEU A 4 -8.56 -30.62 -83.70
N ILE A 5 -7.90 -29.52 -83.30
CA ILE A 5 -6.98 -29.53 -82.17
C ILE A 5 -7.80 -29.14 -80.94
N LEU A 6 -7.99 -30.09 -80.03
CA LEU A 6 -8.70 -29.91 -78.77
C LEU A 6 -7.67 -29.55 -77.70
N THR A 7 -7.59 -28.28 -77.32
CA THR A 7 -6.74 -27.82 -76.21
C THR A 7 -7.56 -27.92 -74.91
N VAL A 8 -7.19 -28.84 -74.03
CA VAL A 8 -7.77 -28.97 -72.68
C VAL A 8 -7.01 -28.02 -71.76
N THR A 9 -7.66 -26.93 -71.34
CA THR A 9 -7.11 -26.01 -70.33
C THR A 9 -7.43 -26.57 -68.94
N LEU A 10 -6.42 -27.11 -68.26
CA LEU A 10 -6.51 -27.56 -66.87
C LEU A 10 -6.54 -26.34 -65.94
N CYS A 11 -7.71 -26.01 -65.42
CA CYS A 11 -7.88 -24.95 -64.42
C CYS A 11 -7.60 -25.56 -63.02
N VAL A 12 -6.35 -25.47 -62.55
CA VAL A 12 -5.98 -25.86 -61.19
C VAL A 12 -6.48 -24.75 -60.25
N ALA A 13 -7.58 -24.99 -59.56
CA ALA A 13 -8.00 -24.15 -58.46
C ALA A 13 -7.06 -24.38 -57.27
N LEU A 14 -6.07 -23.50 -57.11
CA LEU A 14 -5.19 -23.47 -55.95
C LEU A 14 -6.02 -22.96 -54.75
N SER A 15 -6.66 -23.88 -54.03
CA SER A 15 -7.21 -23.56 -52.72
C SER A 15 -6.03 -23.44 -51.75
N ALA A 16 -5.71 -22.22 -51.33
CA ALA A 16 -4.79 -22.02 -50.22
C ALA A 16 -5.46 -22.59 -48.97
N LEU A 17 -5.00 -23.75 -48.50
CA LEU A 17 -5.28 -24.17 -47.13
C LEU A 17 -4.61 -23.13 -46.23
N ALA A 18 -5.40 -22.33 -45.52
CA ALA A 18 -4.88 -21.60 -44.37
C ALA A 18 -4.36 -22.66 -43.39
N ALA A 19 -3.07 -22.61 -43.09
CA ALA A 19 -2.48 -23.49 -42.10
C ALA A 19 -3.09 -23.16 -40.72
N ALA A 20 -3.48 -24.20 -39.99
CA ALA A 20 -3.89 -24.05 -38.60
C ALA A 20 -2.77 -23.40 -37.80
N ALA A 21 -3.11 -22.34 -37.05
CA ALA A 21 -2.19 -21.51 -36.31
C ALA A 21 -2.89 -20.83 -35.13
N PRO A 22 -2.16 -20.56 -34.03
CA PRO A 22 -2.68 -19.72 -32.96
C PRO A 22 -2.88 -18.29 -33.47
N ALA A 23 -3.89 -17.60 -32.95
CA ALA A 23 -4.14 -16.20 -33.29
C ALA A 23 -4.57 -15.41 -32.05
N ILE A 24 -3.75 -14.45 -31.63
CA ILE A 24 -3.99 -13.62 -30.46
C ILE A 24 -4.93 -12.46 -30.82
N SER A 25 -5.90 -12.19 -29.95
CA SER A 25 -6.82 -11.06 -30.10
C SER A 25 -7.11 -10.38 -28.77
N VAL A 26 -7.09 -9.05 -28.77
CA VAL A 26 -7.50 -8.21 -27.65
C VAL A 26 -8.28 -7.02 -28.22
N VAL A 27 -9.51 -6.83 -27.75
CA VAL A 27 -10.36 -5.71 -28.17
C VAL A 27 -11.08 -5.14 -26.95
N PRO A 28 -10.83 -3.88 -26.57
CA PRO A 28 -9.86 -2.94 -27.13
C PRO A 28 -8.42 -3.21 -26.66
N ALA A 29 -7.43 -2.96 -27.53
CA ALA A 29 -6.00 -3.02 -27.17
C ALA A 29 -5.45 -1.71 -26.54
N VAL A 30 -6.32 -0.69 -26.40
CA VAL A 30 -5.99 0.58 -25.77
C VAL A 30 -7.01 0.86 -24.68
N TYR A 31 -6.51 1.16 -23.49
CA TYR A 31 -7.30 1.66 -22.38
C TYR A 31 -6.92 3.11 -22.10
N ASP A 32 -7.91 4.00 -22.13
CA ASP A 32 -7.76 5.39 -21.71
C ASP A 32 -8.40 5.54 -20.33
N PHE A 33 -7.60 5.86 -19.32
CA PHE A 33 -8.07 6.01 -17.94
C PHE A 33 -8.64 7.42 -17.65
N GLY A 34 -8.66 8.31 -18.64
CA GLY A 34 -9.08 9.69 -18.46
C GLY A 34 -8.04 10.47 -17.67
N SER A 35 -8.47 11.11 -16.57
CA SER A 35 -7.61 11.93 -15.72
C SER A 35 -7.56 11.38 -14.30
N VAL A 36 -6.35 11.25 -13.74
CA VAL A 36 -6.13 10.89 -12.34
C VAL A 36 -5.09 11.82 -11.72
N PHE A 37 -5.07 11.90 -10.39
CA PHE A 37 -3.98 12.58 -9.69
C PHE A 37 -2.72 11.71 -9.65
N GLU A 38 -1.55 12.37 -9.65
CA GLU A 38 -0.26 11.74 -9.40
C GLU A 38 -0.30 10.95 -8.08
N GLY A 39 0.13 9.69 -8.13
CA GLY A 39 0.12 8.78 -6.99
C GLY A 39 -1.07 7.82 -6.93
N ILE A 40 -2.13 8.06 -7.72
CA ILE A 40 -3.22 7.09 -7.90
C ILE A 40 -2.80 6.02 -8.90
N ALA A 41 -2.91 4.75 -8.51
CA ALA A 41 -2.65 3.62 -9.37
C ALA A 41 -3.86 3.32 -10.27
N VAL A 42 -3.60 3.18 -11.57
CA VAL A 42 -4.62 2.86 -12.56
C VAL A 42 -4.59 1.36 -12.82
N SER A 43 -5.70 0.67 -12.61
CA SER A 43 -5.84 -0.76 -12.89
C SER A 43 -6.74 -1.00 -14.11
N HIS A 44 -6.34 -1.92 -14.99
CA HIS A 44 -7.17 -2.40 -16.09
C HIS A 44 -6.86 -3.84 -16.44
N THR A 45 -7.88 -4.61 -16.81
CA THR A 45 -7.76 -5.99 -17.26
C THR A 45 -7.96 -6.07 -18.77
N PHE A 46 -6.93 -6.48 -19.50
CA PHE A 46 -7.06 -6.82 -20.91
C PHE A 46 -7.44 -8.29 -21.06
N MET A 47 -8.56 -8.55 -21.74
CA MET A 47 -8.99 -9.92 -22.07
C MET A 47 -8.29 -10.39 -23.34
N ILE A 48 -7.24 -11.21 -23.17
CA ILE A 48 -6.50 -11.84 -24.27
C ILE A 48 -7.22 -13.11 -24.67
N LYS A 49 -7.62 -13.21 -25.94
CA LYS A 49 -8.32 -14.37 -26.49
C LYS A 49 -7.49 -15.06 -27.56
N ASN A 50 -7.49 -16.39 -27.55
CA ASN A 50 -7.04 -17.18 -28.69
C ASN A 50 -8.21 -17.35 -29.66
N ILE A 51 -8.15 -16.69 -30.82
CA ILE A 51 -9.13 -16.79 -31.90
C ILE A 51 -8.67 -17.72 -33.04
N GLY A 52 -7.50 -18.35 -32.88
CA GLY A 52 -6.95 -19.34 -33.79
C GLY A 52 -7.50 -20.73 -33.53
N ASP A 53 -6.90 -21.71 -34.19
CA ASP A 53 -7.25 -23.13 -34.15
C ASP A 53 -6.17 -24.02 -33.53
N GLU A 54 -5.08 -23.43 -33.04
CA GLU A 54 -4.01 -24.09 -32.29
C GLU A 54 -3.73 -23.34 -30.97
N ALA A 55 -3.10 -24.00 -29.99
CA ALA A 55 -2.83 -23.43 -28.67
C ALA A 55 -1.90 -22.21 -28.72
N LEU A 56 -2.31 -21.13 -28.04
CA LEU A 56 -1.57 -19.86 -27.98
C LEU A 56 -0.70 -19.82 -26.71
N ALA A 57 0.61 -19.88 -26.90
CA ALA A 57 1.58 -19.78 -25.81
C ALA A 57 2.05 -18.33 -25.65
N ILE A 58 1.90 -17.79 -24.43
CA ILE A 58 2.47 -16.49 -24.04
C ILE A 58 3.84 -16.71 -23.41
N SER A 59 4.90 -16.30 -24.12
CA SER A 59 6.29 -16.51 -23.69
C SER A 59 6.76 -15.45 -22.70
N GLY A 60 6.14 -14.27 -22.70
CA GLY A 60 6.44 -13.21 -21.75
C GLY A 60 5.54 -11.99 -21.91
N VAL A 61 5.61 -11.11 -20.92
CA VAL A 61 5.00 -9.78 -20.94
C VAL A 61 6.06 -8.79 -20.49
N SER A 62 6.25 -7.71 -21.25
CA SER A 62 7.20 -6.63 -20.94
C SER A 62 6.47 -5.31 -20.86
N THR A 63 6.86 -4.47 -19.90
CA THR A 63 6.22 -3.18 -19.65
C THR A 63 7.22 -2.02 -19.77
N SER A 64 6.69 -0.84 -20.11
CA SER A 64 7.41 0.41 -19.86
C SER A 64 7.54 0.70 -18.36
N CYS A 65 8.60 1.41 -17.94
CA CYS A 65 8.85 1.75 -16.53
C CYS A 65 7.61 2.37 -15.84
N GLY A 66 7.34 1.93 -14.61
CA GLY A 66 6.20 2.37 -13.78
C GLY A 66 4.90 1.60 -13.99
N CYS A 67 4.91 0.53 -14.80
CA CYS A 67 3.78 -0.41 -14.88
C CYS A 67 4.16 -1.74 -14.26
N THR A 68 3.32 -2.19 -13.33
CA THR A 68 3.39 -3.52 -12.75
C THR A 68 2.31 -4.36 -13.43
N THR A 69 2.69 -5.46 -14.07
CA THR A 69 1.73 -6.36 -14.73
C THR A 69 1.59 -7.62 -13.90
N ALA A 70 0.34 -8.06 -13.70
CA ALA A 70 0.07 -9.36 -13.13
C ALA A 70 0.52 -10.45 -14.10
N SER A 71 1.14 -11.49 -13.52
CA SER A 71 1.73 -12.68 -14.12
C SER A 71 1.23 -13.09 -15.52
N LYS A 72 2.15 -13.58 -16.37
CA LYS A 72 1.80 -14.35 -17.58
C LYS A 72 1.10 -15.67 -17.22
N PRO A 73 0.30 -16.27 -18.11
CA PRO A 73 -0.22 -17.62 -17.88
C PRO A 73 0.93 -18.65 -17.82
N THR A 74 0.73 -19.70 -17.03
CA THR A 74 1.63 -20.85 -16.94
C THR A 74 1.35 -21.89 -18.02
N GLU A 75 0.11 -21.98 -18.47
CA GLU A 75 -0.35 -22.89 -19.52
C GLU A 75 -0.71 -22.12 -20.81
N PRO A 76 -0.59 -22.75 -22.00
CA PRO A 76 -1.11 -22.19 -23.24
C PRO A 76 -2.61 -21.92 -23.17
N ILE A 77 -3.08 -20.91 -23.90
CA ILE A 77 -4.50 -20.56 -24.03
C ILE A 77 -5.08 -21.38 -25.17
N GLU A 78 -6.02 -22.28 -24.88
CA GLU A 78 -6.62 -23.15 -25.90
C GLU A 78 -7.50 -22.36 -26.88
N PRO A 79 -7.76 -22.88 -28.10
CA PRO A 79 -8.65 -22.24 -29.07
C PRO A 79 -10.00 -21.83 -28.47
N GLY A 80 -10.33 -20.54 -28.58
CA GLY A 80 -11.57 -19.96 -28.06
C GLY A 80 -11.50 -19.52 -26.59
N GLU A 81 -10.48 -19.89 -25.84
CA GLU A 81 -10.29 -19.50 -24.44
C GLU A 81 -9.70 -18.10 -24.29
N SER A 82 -9.74 -17.58 -23.06
CA SER A 82 -9.26 -16.24 -22.75
C SER A 82 -8.46 -16.20 -21.46
N PHE A 83 -7.51 -15.27 -21.42
CA PHE A 83 -6.65 -14.98 -20.29
C PHE A 83 -6.84 -13.51 -19.89
N ALA A 84 -7.06 -13.27 -18.60
CA ALA A 84 -7.16 -11.93 -18.04
C ALA A 84 -5.75 -11.42 -17.71
N LEU A 85 -5.28 -10.41 -18.45
CA LEU A 85 -4.02 -9.74 -18.17
C LEU A 85 -4.29 -8.46 -17.37
N ASP A 86 -4.06 -8.49 -16.07
CA ASP A 86 -4.20 -7.30 -15.22
C ASP A 86 -2.96 -6.41 -15.32
N VAL A 87 -3.21 -5.13 -15.54
CA VAL A 87 -2.20 -4.09 -15.65
C VAL A 87 -2.45 -3.06 -14.58
N LEU A 88 -1.42 -2.77 -13.79
CA LEU A 88 -1.39 -1.68 -12.81
C LEU A 88 -0.36 -0.64 -13.26
N VAL A 89 -0.78 0.60 -13.42
CA VAL A 89 0.10 1.73 -13.74
C VAL A 89 0.24 2.58 -12.48
N ASN A 90 1.44 2.63 -11.91
CA ASN A 90 1.77 3.56 -10.85
C ASN A 90 2.05 4.94 -11.48
N THR A 91 1.28 5.95 -11.06
CA THR A 91 1.38 7.31 -11.60
C THR A 91 2.32 8.22 -10.80
N THR A 92 2.92 7.75 -9.70
CA THR A 92 3.92 8.50 -8.92
C THR A 92 5.08 8.95 -9.79
N GLY A 93 5.45 10.23 -9.69
CA GLY A 93 6.53 10.84 -10.47
C GLY A 93 6.15 11.18 -11.91
N PHE A 94 4.90 10.97 -12.33
CA PHE A 94 4.41 11.33 -13.65
C PHE A 94 3.50 12.57 -13.61
N SER A 95 3.45 13.30 -14.73
CA SER A 95 2.52 14.42 -14.91
C SER A 95 2.20 14.63 -16.39
N GLY A 96 1.07 15.27 -16.67
CA GLY A 96 0.58 15.49 -18.04
C GLY A 96 0.10 14.21 -18.70
N THR A 97 0.03 14.21 -20.04
CA THR A 97 -0.40 13.01 -20.77
C THR A 97 0.68 11.94 -20.71
N ILE A 98 0.35 10.77 -20.18
CA ILE A 98 1.20 9.59 -20.20
C ILE A 98 0.63 8.53 -21.11
N SER A 99 1.53 7.75 -21.71
CA SER A 99 1.20 6.57 -22.50
C SER A 99 2.19 5.48 -22.17
N LYS A 100 1.68 4.37 -21.65
CA LYS A 100 2.43 3.20 -21.23
C LYS A 100 2.14 2.04 -22.16
N ASN A 101 3.19 1.35 -22.59
CA ASN A 101 3.07 0.22 -23.49
C ASN A 101 3.33 -1.08 -22.72
N ILE A 102 2.52 -2.08 -23.02
CA ILE A 102 2.67 -3.46 -22.55
C ILE A 102 2.81 -4.33 -23.79
N THR A 103 3.92 -5.03 -23.92
CA THR A 103 4.20 -5.92 -25.05
C THR A 103 4.01 -7.36 -24.60
N VAL A 104 3.09 -8.06 -25.25
CA VAL A 104 2.82 -9.48 -25.05
C VAL A 104 3.53 -10.28 -26.15
N TYR A 105 4.38 -11.21 -25.75
CA TYR A 105 5.15 -12.08 -26.64
C TYR A 105 4.44 -13.41 -26.78
N SER A 106 4.19 -13.86 -28.01
CA SER A 106 3.46 -15.11 -28.26
C SER A 106 4.00 -15.91 -29.45
N ASN A 107 3.47 -17.13 -29.61
CA ASN A 107 3.73 -18.01 -30.76
C ASN A 107 2.78 -17.74 -31.96
N ASP A 108 1.95 -16.69 -31.92
CA ASP A 108 1.14 -16.28 -33.07
C ASP A 108 2.06 -15.83 -34.24
N PRO A 109 2.01 -16.49 -35.42
CA PRO A 109 2.85 -16.13 -36.56
C PRO A 109 2.46 -14.80 -37.23
N GLY A 110 1.21 -14.36 -37.10
CA GLY A 110 0.71 -13.09 -37.62
C GLY A 110 0.89 -11.92 -36.65
N SER A 111 0.95 -12.18 -35.34
CA SER A 111 1.16 -11.17 -34.31
C SER A 111 2.00 -11.68 -33.13
N PRO A 112 3.31 -11.98 -33.35
CA PRO A 112 4.18 -12.50 -32.31
C PRO A 112 4.46 -11.48 -31.19
N LEU A 113 4.25 -10.19 -31.48
CA LEU A 113 4.36 -9.07 -30.55
C LEU A 113 3.05 -8.27 -30.57
N LEU A 114 2.20 -8.48 -29.58
CA LEU A 114 0.98 -7.69 -29.40
C LEU A 114 1.28 -6.53 -28.44
N THR A 115 1.09 -5.29 -28.91
CA THR A 115 1.25 -4.09 -28.07
C THR A 115 -0.11 -3.63 -27.56
N LEU A 116 -0.24 -3.60 -26.24
CA LEU A 116 -1.34 -2.98 -25.52
C LEU A 116 -0.89 -1.62 -24.99
N ARG A 117 -1.84 -0.69 -24.82
CA ARG A 117 -1.54 0.67 -24.37
C ARG A 117 -2.48 1.13 -23.28
N VAL A 118 -1.91 1.66 -22.21
CA VAL A 118 -2.65 2.39 -21.16
C VAL A 118 -2.26 3.86 -21.27
N THR A 119 -3.23 4.74 -21.44
CA THR A 119 -3.01 6.17 -21.68
C THR A 119 -3.96 7.01 -20.84
N GLY A 120 -3.57 8.26 -20.59
CA GLY A 120 -4.43 9.22 -19.90
C GLY A 120 -3.63 10.41 -19.39
N GLN A 121 -4.27 11.25 -18.58
CA GLN A 121 -3.71 12.48 -18.04
C GLN A 121 -3.44 12.33 -16.54
N VAL A 122 -2.22 12.64 -16.12
CA VAL A 122 -1.84 12.71 -14.71
C VAL A 122 -1.80 14.17 -14.28
N LEU A 123 -2.66 14.51 -13.33
CA LEU A 123 -2.80 15.84 -12.74
C LEU A 123 -1.99 15.92 -11.45
N LYS A 124 -1.54 17.11 -11.07
CA LYS A 124 -1.02 17.32 -9.72
C LYS A 124 -2.19 17.37 -8.74
N SER A 125 -2.03 16.70 -7.60
CA SER A 125 -2.94 16.79 -6.47
C SER A 125 -2.77 18.12 -5.74
N ASP A 126 -3.68 18.42 -4.81
CA ASP A 126 -3.53 19.57 -3.94
C ASP A 126 -2.36 19.37 -2.95
N PRO A 127 -1.75 20.44 -2.42
CA PRO A 127 -0.62 20.34 -1.50
C PRO A 127 -0.91 19.63 -0.17
N TYR A 128 -2.19 19.48 0.19
CA TYR A 128 -2.61 18.75 1.38
C TYR A 128 -2.83 17.25 1.10
N HIS A 129 -2.68 16.77 -0.12
CA HIS A 129 -2.72 15.33 -0.41
C HIS A 129 -1.36 14.69 -0.10
N ILE A 130 -1.42 13.47 0.45
CA ILE A 130 -0.29 12.55 0.53
C ILE A 130 -0.62 11.29 -0.26
N THR A 131 0.31 10.81 -1.09
CA THR A 131 0.09 9.59 -1.88
C THR A 131 0.15 8.35 -0.97
N ALA A 132 -0.50 7.26 -1.37
CA ALA A 132 -0.37 5.99 -0.66
C ALA A 132 1.10 5.54 -0.55
N SER A 133 1.92 5.85 -1.56
CA SER A 133 3.35 5.52 -1.53
C SER A 133 4.15 6.34 -0.55
N ASP A 134 3.96 7.65 -0.49
CA ASP A 134 4.67 8.48 0.48
C ASP A 134 4.23 8.12 1.91
N ALA A 135 2.95 7.86 2.10
CA ALA A 135 2.38 7.41 3.37
C ALA A 135 2.95 6.05 3.79
N TYR A 136 3.03 5.08 2.87
CA TYR A 136 3.63 3.76 3.09
C TYR A 136 5.09 3.84 3.55
N TYR A 137 5.91 4.71 2.95
CA TYR A 137 7.32 4.84 3.34
C TYR A 137 7.54 5.45 4.73
N LEU A 138 6.52 6.08 5.30
CA LEU A 138 6.54 6.55 6.68
C LEU A 138 6.16 5.46 7.68
N LEU A 139 5.56 4.36 7.22
CA LEU A 139 4.90 3.39 8.09
C LEU A 139 5.87 2.80 9.13
N TYR A 140 5.52 2.98 10.40
CA TYR A 140 6.11 2.28 11.54
C TYR A 140 4.99 1.85 12.48
N LEU A 141 5.25 0.80 13.23
CA LEU A 141 4.37 0.35 14.30
C LEU A 141 5.02 0.62 15.64
N LEU A 142 4.33 1.38 16.49
CA LEU A 142 4.72 1.61 17.87
C LEU A 142 3.99 0.58 18.74
N ILE A 143 4.73 -0.32 19.39
CA ILE A 143 4.17 -1.38 20.22
C ILE A 143 4.46 -1.08 21.68
N ASP A 144 3.39 -0.97 22.47
CA ASP A 144 3.43 -0.88 23.91
C ASP A 144 3.40 -2.29 24.53
N LEU A 145 4.50 -2.68 25.15
CA LEU A 145 4.69 -3.99 25.79
C LEU A 145 4.11 -4.08 27.21
N ARG A 146 3.58 -2.98 27.74
CA ARG A 146 3.03 -2.91 29.09
C ARG A 146 1.67 -3.58 29.17
N THR A 147 1.16 -3.73 30.39
CA THR A 147 -0.18 -4.27 30.61
C THR A 147 -1.25 -3.36 30.02
N ALA A 148 -2.43 -3.92 29.73
CA ALA A 148 -3.58 -3.14 29.28
C ALA A 148 -3.96 -2.04 30.28
N GLU A 149 -3.82 -2.28 31.59
CA GLU A 149 -4.09 -1.27 32.62
C GLU A 149 -3.14 -0.07 32.52
N GLU A 150 -1.85 -0.31 32.29
CA GLU A 150 -0.85 0.74 32.11
C GLU A 150 -1.07 1.52 30.82
N TYR A 151 -1.41 0.82 29.73
CA TYR A 151 -1.75 1.42 28.44
C TYR A 151 -2.99 2.33 28.55
N GLU A 152 -4.09 1.84 29.12
CA GLU A 152 -5.32 2.60 29.32
C GLU A 152 -5.13 3.83 30.23
N ALA A 153 -4.16 3.78 31.15
CA ALA A 153 -3.81 4.95 31.96
C ALA A 153 -3.17 6.05 31.10
N HIS A 154 -2.24 5.68 30.24
CA HIS A 154 -1.57 6.58 29.31
C HIS A 154 -0.73 5.81 28.27
N HIS A 155 -0.75 6.23 27.02
CA HIS A 155 0.04 5.63 25.95
C HIS A 155 0.28 6.63 24.80
N PHE A 156 1.26 6.37 23.95
CA PHE A 156 1.45 7.16 22.74
C PHE A 156 0.25 7.01 21.79
N LEU A 157 -0.24 8.12 21.23
CA LEU A 157 -1.25 8.08 20.18
C LEU A 157 -0.76 7.22 18.99
N GLY A 158 -1.59 6.28 18.55
CA GLY A 158 -1.26 5.32 17.49
C GLY A 158 -0.45 4.09 17.94
N ALA A 159 -0.09 3.98 19.23
CA ALA A 159 0.55 2.77 19.74
C ALA A 159 -0.45 1.61 19.85
N ALA A 160 -0.03 0.42 19.43
CA ALA A 160 -0.75 -0.83 19.69
C ALA A 160 -0.32 -1.41 21.04
N ASN A 161 -1.27 -1.77 21.90
CA ASN A 161 -0.95 -2.51 23.13
C ASN A 161 -0.81 -4.00 22.83
N ILE A 162 0.41 -4.51 22.92
CA ILE A 162 0.71 -5.93 22.83
C ILE A 162 1.58 -6.29 24.04
N PRO A 163 0.94 -6.63 25.18
CA PRO A 163 1.66 -6.97 26.40
C PRO A 163 2.71 -8.06 26.16
N LEU A 164 3.84 -7.97 26.86
CA LEU A 164 4.99 -8.87 26.67
C LEU A 164 4.62 -10.37 26.75
N ASP A 165 3.70 -10.74 27.62
CA ASP A 165 3.25 -12.11 27.82
C ASP A 165 2.36 -12.65 26.68
N GLY A 166 1.69 -11.77 25.94
CA GLY A 166 0.90 -12.10 24.74
C GLY A 166 1.64 -11.86 23.42
N LEU A 167 2.88 -11.36 23.46
CA LEU A 167 3.61 -10.91 22.27
C LEU A 167 3.75 -12.00 21.21
N ALA A 168 4.15 -13.21 21.61
CA ALA A 168 4.39 -14.32 20.68
C ALA A 168 3.13 -14.71 19.89
N ASP A 169 1.95 -14.67 20.52
CA ASP A 169 0.68 -15.02 19.86
C ASP A 169 0.27 -13.94 18.84
N ALA A 170 0.58 -12.67 19.12
CA ALA A 170 0.24 -11.55 18.25
C ALA A 170 1.11 -11.46 16.98
N LEU A 171 2.28 -12.11 16.94
CA LEU A 171 3.23 -11.97 15.83
C LEU A 171 2.69 -12.47 14.49
N ALA A 172 1.80 -13.48 14.52
CA ALA A 172 1.20 -14.02 13.30
C ALA A 172 0.37 -12.99 12.52
N ASP A 173 -0.12 -11.96 13.21
CA ASP A 173 -0.95 -10.90 12.64
C ASP A 173 -0.16 -9.61 12.36
N LEU A 174 1.16 -9.61 12.54
CA LEU A 174 2.00 -8.43 12.29
C LEU A 174 2.76 -8.55 10.96
N PRO A 175 2.83 -7.47 10.16
CA PRO A 175 3.64 -7.44 8.95
C PRO A 175 5.15 -7.53 9.24
N HIS A 176 5.82 -8.52 8.64
CA HIS A 176 7.25 -8.79 8.88
C HIS A 176 8.19 -7.71 8.31
N GLU A 177 7.75 -6.99 7.27
CA GLU A 177 8.50 -5.92 6.60
C GLU A 177 8.10 -4.53 7.08
N THR A 178 7.81 -4.39 8.38
CA THR A 178 7.44 -3.10 9.01
C THR A 178 8.51 -2.64 9.99
N PHE A 179 8.76 -1.33 10.01
CA PHE A 179 9.61 -0.71 11.02
C PHE A 179 8.88 -0.73 12.36
N ILE A 180 9.35 -1.54 13.31
CA ILE A 180 8.70 -1.70 14.61
C ILE A 180 9.51 -0.95 15.67
N ILE A 181 8.84 -0.18 16.51
CA ILE A 181 9.41 0.49 17.67
C ILE A 181 8.73 -0.10 18.90
N LEU A 182 9.51 -0.82 19.71
CA LEU A 182 9.05 -1.36 20.99
C LEU A 182 9.29 -0.34 22.10
N TYR A 183 8.31 -0.18 22.99
CA TYR A 183 8.50 0.54 24.23
C TYR A 183 7.75 -0.12 25.38
N ASP A 184 8.23 0.15 26.58
CA ASP A 184 7.65 -0.16 27.87
C ASP A 184 7.75 1.10 28.76
N ASN A 185 7.76 0.93 30.08
CA ASN A 185 7.90 2.07 30.99
C ASN A 185 9.27 2.75 30.89
N ASP A 186 10.37 2.01 30.91
CA ASP A 186 11.72 2.54 31.15
C ASP A 186 12.84 1.96 30.26
N GLY A 187 12.48 1.12 29.29
CA GLY A 187 13.36 0.42 28.38
C GLY A 187 13.91 -0.91 28.92
N SER A 188 13.39 -1.43 30.03
CA SER A 188 13.95 -2.63 30.69
C SER A 188 13.52 -3.95 30.06
N THR A 189 12.36 -4.01 29.41
CA THR A 189 11.80 -5.26 28.84
C THR A 189 11.87 -5.33 27.32
N VAL A 190 12.24 -4.25 26.65
CA VAL A 190 12.25 -4.14 25.18
C VAL A 190 13.35 -4.98 24.52
N ASP A 191 14.42 -5.32 25.24
CA ASP A 191 15.55 -6.10 24.70
C ASP A 191 15.13 -7.54 24.40
N ASP A 192 14.52 -8.22 25.38
CA ASP A 192 14.04 -9.60 25.23
C ASP A 192 12.94 -9.67 24.16
N ALA A 193 12.00 -8.72 24.17
CA ALA A 193 10.94 -8.64 23.16
C ALA A 193 11.52 -8.45 21.75
N ALA A 194 12.53 -7.59 21.60
CA ALA A 194 13.16 -7.36 20.31
C ALA A 194 13.93 -8.58 19.80
N LEU A 195 14.44 -9.44 20.68
CA LEU A 195 15.03 -10.72 20.29
C LEU A 195 13.95 -11.67 19.76
N VAL A 196 12.82 -11.81 20.47
CA VAL A 196 11.69 -12.64 20.04
C VAL A 196 11.22 -12.26 18.64
N LEU A 197 10.99 -10.96 18.38
CA LEU A 197 10.58 -10.50 17.04
C LEU A 197 11.62 -10.84 15.96
N ARG A 198 12.91 -10.65 16.24
CA ARG A 198 13.95 -10.93 15.25
C ARG A 198 14.09 -12.42 14.95
N ASP A 199 13.91 -13.28 15.94
CA ASP A 199 13.94 -14.73 15.77
C ASP A 199 12.75 -15.23 14.91
N GLU A 200 11.61 -14.53 14.96
CA GLU A 200 10.44 -14.77 14.08
C GLU A 200 10.54 -14.05 12.71
N GLY A 201 11.68 -13.41 12.41
CA GLY A 201 11.99 -12.86 11.10
C GLY A 201 11.59 -11.40 10.86
N PHE A 202 11.22 -10.65 11.91
CA PHE A 202 11.01 -9.21 11.81
C PHE A 202 12.37 -8.50 11.68
N ALA A 203 12.64 -7.94 10.51
CA ALA A 203 13.97 -7.41 10.17
C ALA A 203 14.25 -6.02 10.78
N PHE A 204 13.22 -5.21 11.06
CA PHE A 204 13.36 -3.78 11.37
C PHE A 204 12.86 -3.40 12.77
N VAL A 205 13.35 -4.11 13.79
CA VAL A 205 12.93 -3.90 15.19
C VAL A 205 13.86 -2.92 15.91
N HIS A 206 13.28 -1.83 16.40
CA HIS A 206 13.92 -0.78 17.19
C HIS A 206 13.32 -0.72 18.59
N ARG A 207 14.08 -0.16 19.53
CA ARG A 207 13.73 -0.05 20.95
C ARG A 207 13.77 1.41 21.37
N LEU A 208 12.69 1.92 21.98
CA LEU A 208 12.67 3.27 22.52
C LEU A 208 13.49 3.34 23.81
N VAL A 209 14.61 4.05 23.75
CA VAL A 209 15.54 4.19 24.86
C VAL A 209 14.88 4.95 26.01
N GLY A 210 14.81 4.33 27.18
CA GLY A 210 14.21 4.92 28.38
C GLY A 210 12.68 4.82 28.45
N GLY A 211 12.06 4.14 27.49
CA GLY A 211 10.62 3.93 27.44
C GLY A 211 9.79 5.22 27.42
N ILE A 212 8.52 5.11 27.79
CA ILE A 212 7.62 6.27 27.88
C ILE A 212 7.98 7.21 29.05
N ASN A 213 8.66 6.73 30.10
CA ASN A 213 9.11 7.59 31.20
C ASN A 213 10.12 8.63 30.73
N GLU A 214 11.12 8.23 29.93
CA GLU A 214 12.10 9.16 29.40
C GLU A 214 11.48 10.15 28.42
N TRP A 215 10.46 9.73 27.67
CA TRP A 215 9.66 10.65 26.88
C TRP A 215 9.01 11.72 27.76
N VAL A 216 8.30 11.33 28.82
CA VAL A 216 7.58 12.30 29.67
C VAL A 216 8.55 13.23 30.40
N TYR A 217 9.74 12.78 30.81
CA TYR A 217 10.75 13.70 31.37
C TYR A 217 11.20 14.79 30.38
N GLN A 218 11.21 14.50 29.08
CA GLN A 218 11.70 15.42 28.04
C GLN A 218 10.58 16.27 27.43
N TYR A 219 9.40 15.68 27.26
CA TYR A 219 8.32 16.21 26.43
C TYR A 219 6.97 16.28 27.15
N ASP A 220 6.92 15.99 28.44
CA ASP A 220 5.67 15.91 29.22
C ASP A 220 4.67 14.95 28.54
N LEU A 221 3.38 15.30 28.43
CA LEU A 221 2.36 14.46 27.79
C LEU A 221 2.24 14.68 26.27
N LYS A 222 3.24 15.27 25.61
CA LYS A 222 3.21 15.46 24.15
C LYS A 222 2.99 14.11 23.45
N ASN A 223 2.03 14.06 22.51
CA ASN A 223 1.65 12.86 21.74
C ASN A 223 1.15 11.67 22.58
N ILE A 224 0.84 11.87 23.88
CA ILE A 224 0.35 10.81 24.77
C ILE A 224 -1.15 11.05 25.03
N LEU A 225 -1.96 10.01 24.81
CA LEU A 225 -3.32 9.97 25.32
C LEU A 225 -3.28 9.55 26.79
N SER A 226 -4.01 10.26 27.65
CA SER A 226 -4.03 10.01 29.10
C SER A 226 -5.43 10.20 29.65
N ASN A 227 -5.83 9.34 30.60
CA ASN A 227 -7.13 9.44 31.27
C ASN A 227 -7.17 10.43 32.45
N ASN A 228 -6.18 11.34 32.54
CA ASN A 228 -6.01 12.29 33.64
C ASN A 228 -5.76 11.66 35.04
N ALA A 229 -5.44 10.36 35.12
CA ALA A 229 -4.85 9.81 36.35
C ALA A 229 -3.50 10.51 36.63
N MET A 230 -3.22 10.80 37.91
CA MET A 230 -1.98 11.48 38.30
C MET A 230 -0.76 10.62 37.90
N PHE A 231 -0.13 10.98 36.79
CA PHE A 231 1.05 10.27 36.28
C PHE A 231 2.23 10.54 37.22
N THR A 232 2.57 9.54 38.04
CA THR A 232 3.66 9.65 39.02
C THR A 232 4.92 9.01 38.44
N LEU A 233 5.78 9.85 37.88
CA LEU A 233 7.08 9.40 37.36
C LEU A 233 7.99 8.92 38.50
N PRO A 234 8.80 7.86 38.28
CA PRO A 234 9.89 7.52 39.19
C PRO A 234 10.94 8.65 39.25
N PRO A 235 12.03 8.51 40.02
CA PRO A 235 13.19 9.37 39.85
C PRO A 235 13.86 9.13 38.49
N ARG A 236 14.21 10.20 37.77
CA ARG A 236 14.91 10.09 36.49
C ARG A 236 16.28 9.42 36.67
N VAL A 237 16.51 8.37 35.88
CA VAL A 237 17.82 7.70 35.77
C VAL A 237 18.54 8.25 34.55
N GLN A 238 19.83 8.58 34.68
CA GLN A 238 20.62 8.98 33.51
C GLN A 238 20.86 7.78 32.61
N ILE A 239 20.51 7.92 31.33
CA ILE A 239 20.73 6.90 30.33
C ILE A 239 22.01 7.23 29.56
N ASP A 240 22.96 6.30 29.56
CA ASP A 240 24.19 6.43 28.77
C ASP A 240 23.90 6.12 27.29
N THR A 241 23.96 7.14 26.46
CA THR A 241 23.74 7.07 25.01
C THR A 241 25.04 7.17 24.21
N SER A 242 26.20 7.05 24.86
CA SER A 242 27.51 7.24 24.22
C SER A 242 27.95 6.05 23.35
N ASN A 243 27.43 4.85 23.59
CA ASN A 243 27.72 3.63 22.82
C ASN A 243 26.43 2.94 22.37
N ARG A 244 25.71 3.59 21.46
CA ARG A 244 24.40 3.11 20.97
C ARG A 244 24.54 2.07 19.86
N GLU A 245 23.66 1.08 19.92
CA GLU A 245 23.42 0.17 18.80
C GLU A 245 22.47 0.81 17.77
N ASN A 246 22.58 0.42 16.50
CA ASN A 246 21.72 0.95 15.43
C ASN A 246 20.22 0.60 15.60
N THR A 247 19.87 -0.27 16.55
CA THR A 247 18.50 -0.69 16.87
C THR A 247 17.91 0.04 18.07
N GLN A 248 18.59 1.05 18.59
CA GLN A 248 18.09 1.92 19.65
C GLN A 248 17.56 3.22 19.04
N LEU A 249 16.40 3.68 19.49
CA LEU A 249 15.78 4.94 19.08
C LEU A 249 15.64 5.86 20.30
N LEU A 250 16.11 7.11 20.22
CA LEU A 250 15.93 8.10 21.29
C LEU A 250 14.54 8.72 21.22
N ALA A 251 14.08 9.24 22.36
CA ALA A 251 12.87 10.05 22.43
C ALA A 251 12.87 11.20 21.40
N SER A 252 14.01 11.88 21.20
CA SER A 252 14.13 12.95 20.20
C SER A 252 14.07 12.47 18.75
N GLU A 253 14.48 11.23 18.48
CA GLU A 253 14.38 10.64 17.14
C GLU A 253 12.93 10.21 16.88
N LEU A 254 12.25 9.62 17.88
CA LEU A 254 10.81 9.35 17.80
C LEU A 254 9.99 10.64 17.65
N ASP A 255 10.33 11.72 18.37
CA ASP A 255 9.66 13.02 18.24
C ASP A 255 9.75 13.59 16.83
N TYR A 256 10.91 13.43 16.18
CA TYR A 256 11.11 13.84 14.79
C TYR A 256 10.32 12.97 13.80
N LEU A 257 10.22 11.68 14.06
CA LEU A 257 9.53 10.72 13.21
C LEU A 257 8.00 10.69 13.44
N PHE A 258 7.50 11.32 14.51
CA PHE A 258 6.12 11.15 14.95
C PHE A 258 5.12 11.64 13.89
N TYR A 259 4.17 10.77 13.55
CA TYR A 259 3.00 11.10 12.73
C TYR A 259 1.82 10.26 13.25
N LEU A 260 0.62 10.54 12.75
CA LEU A 260 -0.58 9.81 13.14
C LEU A 260 -1.45 9.55 11.92
N TYR A 261 -1.81 8.29 11.68
CA TYR A 261 -2.91 7.96 10.78
C TYR A 261 -4.23 8.12 11.54
N ILE A 262 -5.18 8.81 10.93
CA ILE A 262 -6.51 9.06 11.48
C ILE A 262 -7.52 8.46 10.50
N ASP A 263 -8.14 7.35 10.89
CA ASP A 263 -9.27 6.79 10.17
C ASP A 263 -10.53 7.55 10.53
N VAL A 264 -11.08 8.30 9.58
CA VAL A 264 -12.27 9.14 9.79
C VAL A 264 -13.59 8.44 9.49
N ARG A 265 -13.54 7.12 9.23
CA ARG A 265 -14.73 6.28 9.06
C ARG A 265 -15.35 5.91 10.41
N SER A 266 -16.46 5.18 10.36
CA SER A 266 -17.12 4.66 11.56
C SER A 266 -16.23 3.66 12.31
N ALA A 267 -16.51 3.46 13.60
CA ALA A 267 -15.84 2.44 14.40
C ALA A 267 -16.03 1.02 13.84
N ASP A 268 -17.18 0.73 13.23
CA ASP A 268 -17.46 -0.55 12.60
C ASP A 268 -16.57 -0.76 11.35
N ASP A 269 -16.42 0.27 10.51
CA ASP A 269 -15.55 0.21 9.32
C ASP A 269 -14.07 0.09 9.70
N TYR A 270 -13.66 0.78 10.76
CA TYR A 270 -12.33 0.67 11.33
C TYR A 270 -12.07 -0.76 11.84
N ALA A 271 -12.99 -1.31 12.62
CA ALA A 271 -12.88 -2.67 13.16
C ALA A 271 -12.86 -3.74 12.06
N ALA A 272 -13.52 -3.51 10.92
CA ALA A 272 -13.51 -4.41 9.77
C ALA A 272 -12.18 -4.40 8.98
N GLY A 273 -11.34 -3.39 9.20
CA GLY A 273 -10.06 -3.27 8.48
C GLY A 273 -9.56 -1.84 8.42
N HIS A 274 -8.43 -1.54 9.05
CA HIS A 274 -7.79 -0.23 9.07
C HIS A 274 -6.28 -0.34 8.85
N ILE A 275 -5.63 0.76 8.41
CA ILE A 275 -4.17 0.82 8.28
C ILE A 275 -3.53 0.65 9.66
N ILE A 276 -2.53 -0.22 9.75
CA ILE A 276 -1.82 -0.49 11.01
C ILE A 276 -1.24 0.80 11.63
N GLY A 277 -1.44 0.97 12.93
CA GLY A 277 -1.04 2.19 13.67
C GLY A 277 -1.98 3.39 13.50
N ALA A 278 -3.09 3.24 12.76
CA ALA A 278 -4.14 4.25 12.74
C ALA A 278 -4.89 4.31 14.07
N ILE A 279 -5.44 5.50 14.38
CA ILE A 279 -6.49 5.65 15.38
C ILE A 279 -7.82 5.93 14.67
N ASN A 280 -8.93 5.50 15.26
CA ASN A 280 -10.25 5.84 14.75
C ASN A 280 -10.76 7.13 15.39
N ILE A 281 -10.95 8.16 14.57
CA ILE A 281 -11.65 9.38 14.96
C ILE A 281 -12.67 9.65 13.85
N PRO A 282 -13.92 9.14 13.98
CA PRO A 282 -14.96 9.40 13.00
C PRO A 282 -15.06 10.90 12.71
N TYR A 283 -15.33 11.27 11.45
CA TYR A 283 -15.31 12.67 11.01
C TYR A 283 -16.14 13.60 11.91
N ASP A 284 -17.32 13.14 12.34
CA ASP A 284 -18.24 13.90 13.19
C ASP A 284 -17.69 14.16 14.61
N ASP A 285 -16.73 13.35 15.07
CA ASP A 285 -16.11 13.47 16.39
C ASP A 285 -14.83 14.33 16.36
N LEU A 286 -14.32 14.70 15.18
CA LEU A 286 -13.02 15.34 14.99
C LEU A 286 -12.87 16.65 15.79
N GLU A 287 -13.93 17.44 15.91
CA GLU A 287 -13.94 18.67 16.72
C GLU A 287 -13.69 18.38 18.20
N SER A 288 -14.30 17.32 18.75
CA SER A 288 -14.13 16.93 20.15
C SER A 288 -12.74 16.40 20.48
N TRP A 289 -12.01 15.93 19.46
CA TRP A 289 -10.64 15.44 19.58
C TRP A 289 -9.57 16.53 19.45
N SER A 290 -9.95 17.77 19.07
CA SER A 290 -8.99 18.84 18.79
C SER A 290 -8.02 19.15 19.94
N ASP A 291 -8.48 19.13 21.19
CA ASP A 291 -7.63 19.36 22.36
C ASP A 291 -6.67 18.20 22.66
N LEU A 292 -6.96 17.00 22.14
CA LEU A 292 -6.16 15.78 22.33
C LEU A 292 -5.17 15.54 21.18
N LEU A 293 -5.46 16.06 19.99
CA LEU A 293 -4.62 15.86 18.82
C LEU A 293 -3.31 16.67 18.94
N PRO A 294 -2.16 16.05 18.59
CA PRO A 294 -0.89 16.74 18.63
C PRO A 294 -0.75 17.73 17.48
N ASN A 295 -0.35 18.97 17.80
CA ASN A 295 -0.04 19.99 16.81
C ASN A 295 1.45 19.89 16.38
N GLY A 296 1.76 20.33 15.16
CA GLY A 296 3.11 20.41 14.62
C GLY A 296 3.64 19.12 14.02
N ILE A 297 2.94 17.99 14.20
CA ILE A 297 3.27 16.70 13.57
C ILE A 297 2.44 16.47 12.29
N LEU A 298 2.85 15.50 11.48
CA LEU A 298 2.08 15.06 10.33
C LEU A 298 0.86 14.25 10.80
N LEU A 299 -0.34 14.72 10.46
CA LEU A 299 -1.60 13.98 10.65
C LEU A 299 -2.09 13.51 9.28
N ILE A 300 -2.32 12.22 9.09
CA ILE A 300 -2.77 11.66 7.81
C ILE A 300 -4.19 11.15 8.01
N ALA A 301 -5.17 11.95 7.60
CA ALA A 301 -6.57 11.52 7.59
C ALA A 301 -6.83 10.61 6.38
N TYR A 302 -7.61 9.55 6.57
CA TYR A 302 -8.09 8.72 5.48
C TYR A 302 -9.50 8.19 5.77
N ASP A 303 -10.23 7.92 4.69
CA ASP A 303 -11.47 7.18 4.68
C ASP A 303 -11.42 6.11 3.57
N GLN A 304 -12.57 5.67 3.07
CA GLN A 304 -12.60 4.59 2.09
C GLN A 304 -12.07 5.01 0.71
N ASP A 305 -12.32 6.25 0.29
CA ASP A 305 -12.08 6.72 -1.09
C ASP A 305 -11.38 8.09 -1.22
N GLY A 306 -11.06 8.74 -0.09
CA GLY A 306 -10.44 10.06 0.00
C GLY A 306 -11.43 11.20 0.26
N SER A 307 -12.73 11.00 0.10
CA SER A 307 -13.70 12.11 0.06
C SER A 307 -13.96 12.76 1.43
N MET A 308 -14.09 11.97 2.49
CA MET A 308 -14.18 12.48 3.87
C MET A 308 -12.80 12.86 4.40
N ALA A 309 -11.74 12.18 3.94
CA ALA A 309 -10.37 12.51 4.28
C ALA A 309 -9.98 13.93 3.84
N ASP A 310 -10.42 14.36 2.65
CA ASP A 310 -10.21 15.72 2.16
C ASP A 310 -10.89 16.76 3.07
N GLN A 311 -12.13 16.49 3.48
CA GLN A 311 -12.87 17.35 4.41
C GLN A 311 -12.18 17.41 5.79
N ALA A 312 -11.71 16.26 6.30
CA ALA A 312 -10.98 16.17 7.56
C ALA A 312 -9.66 16.93 7.51
N ALA A 313 -8.85 16.72 6.48
CA ALA A 313 -7.56 17.40 6.32
C ALA A 313 -7.73 18.92 6.23
N LEU A 314 -8.69 19.40 5.45
CA LEU A 314 -8.97 20.84 5.36
C LEU A 314 -9.50 21.42 6.67
N TRP A 315 -10.36 20.69 7.38
CA TRP A 315 -10.82 21.09 8.71
C TRP A 315 -9.65 21.19 9.69
N LEU A 316 -8.78 20.18 9.75
CA LEU A 316 -7.58 20.15 10.59
C LEU A 316 -6.64 21.34 10.27
N ILE A 317 -6.35 21.58 9.00
CA ILE A 317 -5.51 22.71 8.55
C ILE A 317 -6.09 24.05 9.01
N ASN A 318 -7.41 24.23 8.92
CA ASN A 318 -8.10 25.44 9.34
C ASN A 318 -8.19 25.62 10.87
N ASN A 319 -7.89 24.57 11.63
CA ASN A 319 -7.85 24.56 13.10
C ASN A 319 -6.42 24.33 13.62
N ASP A 320 -5.45 24.99 13.00
CA ASP A 320 -4.03 25.04 13.39
C ASP A 320 -3.21 23.75 13.22
N PHE A 321 -3.78 22.64 12.74
CA PHE A 321 -3.03 21.44 12.36
C PHE A 321 -2.47 21.55 10.93
N SER A 322 -1.61 22.55 10.70
CA SER A 322 -1.08 22.91 9.37
C SER A 322 -0.37 21.78 8.59
N ASN A 323 0.13 20.76 9.30
CA ASN A 323 0.79 19.60 8.72
C ASN A 323 -0.17 18.45 8.38
N ALA A 324 -1.49 18.62 8.58
CA ALA A 324 -2.46 17.59 8.22
C ALA A 324 -2.50 17.34 6.71
N ARG A 325 -2.73 16.08 6.34
CA ARG A 325 -2.81 15.59 4.96
C ARG A 325 -4.01 14.65 4.81
N SER A 326 -4.55 14.61 3.60
CA SER A 326 -5.53 13.62 3.17
C SER A 326 -4.83 12.51 2.39
N LEU A 327 -5.06 11.26 2.75
CA LEU A 327 -4.59 10.10 2.00
C LEU A 327 -5.32 10.02 0.67
N LEU A 328 -4.60 10.33 -0.41
CA LEU A 328 -5.16 10.42 -1.75
C LEU A 328 -5.73 9.07 -2.21
N GLY A 329 -7.04 9.03 -2.47
CA GLY A 329 -7.77 7.82 -2.85
C GLY A 329 -8.14 6.89 -1.68
N GLY A 330 -7.82 7.28 -0.44
CA GLY A 330 -8.20 6.59 0.78
C GLY A 330 -7.66 5.16 0.92
N LEU A 331 -8.31 4.37 1.77
CA LEU A 331 -7.98 2.97 2.01
C LEU A 331 -8.15 2.11 0.75
N GLY A 332 -9.09 2.45 -0.14
CA GLY A 332 -9.28 1.74 -1.41
C GLY A 332 -8.04 1.81 -2.30
N GLU A 333 -7.38 2.97 -2.35
CA GLU A 333 -6.13 3.13 -3.09
C GLU A 333 -4.95 2.45 -2.40
N TRP A 334 -4.88 2.52 -1.07
CA TRP A 334 -3.90 1.76 -0.30
C TRP A 334 -3.98 0.26 -0.62
N ILE A 335 -5.18 -0.32 -0.56
CA ILE A 335 -5.41 -1.75 -0.86
C ILE A 335 -5.05 -2.08 -2.30
N ARG A 336 -5.32 -1.18 -3.25
CA ARG A 336 -4.96 -1.39 -4.66
C ARG A 336 -3.46 -1.51 -4.87
N GLN A 337 -2.65 -0.78 -4.11
CA GLN A 337 -1.20 -0.75 -4.26
C GLN A 337 -0.47 -1.76 -3.37
N TYR A 338 -0.94 -1.95 -2.13
CA TYR A 338 -0.26 -2.72 -1.08
C TYR A 338 -1.05 -3.92 -0.56
N GLY A 339 -2.22 -4.20 -1.14
CA GLY A 339 -3.09 -5.28 -0.67
C GLY A 339 -3.56 -5.04 0.76
N ARG A 340 -3.67 -6.13 1.53
CA ARG A 340 -4.12 -6.09 2.94
C ARG A 340 -3.00 -6.34 3.95
N ASP A 341 -1.76 -6.43 3.48
CA ASP A 341 -0.60 -6.86 4.29
C ASP A 341 -0.32 -5.90 5.46
N TYR A 342 -0.74 -4.63 5.35
CA TYR A 342 -0.56 -3.59 6.36
C TYR A 342 -1.87 -3.14 7.02
N LEU A 343 -2.89 -4.00 6.99
CA LEU A 343 -4.19 -3.73 7.61
C LEU A 343 -4.45 -4.65 8.80
N LEU A 344 -5.16 -4.14 9.81
CA LEU A 344 -5.69 -4.91 10.93
C LEU A 344 -7.23 -4.93 10.90
N PRO A 345 -7.89 -6.07 11.18
CA PRO A 345 -7.29 -7.41 11.30
C PRO A 345 -6.77 -7.92 9.94
N VAL A 346 -5.73 -8.75 9.99
CA VAL A 346 -5.10 -9.35 8.78
C VAL A 346 -6.07 -10.29 8.06
N THR A 347 -7.00 -10.92 8.79
CA THR A 347 -8.08 -11.76 8.22
C THR A 347 -9.44 -11.03 8.21
N PRO A 348 -10.21 -11.13 7.12
CA PRO A 348 -11.55 -10.53 7.00
C PRO A 348 -12.63 -11.23 7.83
#